data_AF-A0A3D5H6K1-F1
#
_entry.id   AF-A0A3D5H6K1-F1
#
_cell.length_a   1.000
_cell.length_b   1.000
_cell.length_c   1.000
_cell.angle_alpha   90.00
_cell.angle_beta   90.00
_cell.angle_gamma   90.00
#
_symmetry.space_group_name_H-M   'P 1'
#
loop_
_entity.id
_entity.type
_entity.pdbx_description
1 polymer ?
#
loop_
_entity_poly.entity_id
_entity_poly.type
_entity_poly.pdbx_seq_one_letter_code
_entity_poly.pdbx_strand_id
1 'polypeptide(L)'
;MEKARVKLPNNVPGRYYVSEKCDGCAYCAGVAPENFGFDKPSNTYFIGRQPDTDEEIELVLEAMEDCPVDAIISMVVSCPSAMALN
;
A
#
# COMPACT_ATOMS: atom_id res chain seq x y z
N MET A 1 8.84 9.81 16.64
CA MET A 1 7.57 10.54 16.43
C MET A 1 6.97 10.03 15.13
N GLU A 2 6.33 8.87 15.15
CA GLU A 2 5.68 8.31 13.95
C GLU A 2 4.40 9.13 13.71
N LYS A 3 4.46 10.11 12.81
CA LYS A 3 3.27 10.90 12.46
C LYS A 3 2.20 9.92 11.96
N ALA A 4 1.05 9.90 12.64
CA ALA A 4 -0.13 9.17 12.19
C ALA A 4 -0.44 9.58 10.75
N ARG A 5 -0.15 8.70 9.80
CA ARG A 5 -0.47 8.95 8.39
C ARG A 5 -1.97 8.82 8.23
N VAL A 6 -2.60 9.87 7.72
CA VAL A 6 -4.05 9.88 7.48
C VAL A 6 -4.35 8.92 6.35
N LYS A 7 -5.26 7.98 6.62
CA LYS A 7 -5.69 6.95 5.66
C LYS A 7 -6.77 7.53 4.77
N LEU A 8 -6.72 7.23 3.47
CA LEU A 8 -7.82 7.60 2.58
C LEU A 8 -9.11 6.85 3.00
N PRO A 9 -10.29 7.49 2.92
CA PRO A 9 -11.55 6.89 3.38
C PRO A 9 -11.99 5.67 2.55
N ASN A 10 -11.51 5.55 1.31
CA ASN A 10 -11.87 4.48 0.39
C ASN A 10 -11.13 3.16 0.65
N ASN A 11 -10.12 3.15 1.52
CA ASN A 11 -9.40 1.92 1.81
C ASN A 11 -10.30 0.93 2.55
N VAL A 12 -10.27 -0.34 2.13
CA VAL A 12 -10.86 -1.41 2.92
C VAL A 12 -10.08 -1.61 4.23
N PRO A 13 -10.76 -2.00 5.33
CA PRO A 13 -10.08 -2.29 6.58
C PRO A 13 -9.13 -3.48 6.41
N GLY A 14 -7.90 -3.36 6.92
CA GLY A 14 -6.93 -4.44 6.87
C GLY A 14 -5.51 -4.00 7.22
N ARG A 15 -4.52 -4.83 6.82
CA ARG A 15 -3.10 -4.61 7.12
C ARG A 15 -2.48 -3.52 6.25
N TYR A 16 -2.91 -3.42 5.00
CA TYR A 16 -2.38 -2.46 4.02
C TYR A 16 -3.37 -1.32 3.80
N TYR A 17 -2.86 -0.11 3.64
CA TYR A 17 -3.69 1.05 3.30
C TYR A 17 -2.88 2.10 2.56
N VAL A 18 -3.55 2.89 1.74
CA VAL A 18 -2.98 4.07 1.10
C VAL A 18 -3.31 5.32 1.92
N SER A 19 -2.30 6.13 2.18
CA SER A 19 -2.42 7.41 2.87
C SER A 19 -2.70 8.57 1.91
N GLU A 20 -3.08 9.72 2.47
CA GLU A 20 -3.32 10.96 1.71
C GLU A 20 -2.10 11.48 0.93
N LYS A 21 -0.92 10.89 1.13
CA LYS A 21 0.30 11.18 0.36
C LYS A 21 0.25 10.66 -1.08
N CYS A 22 -0.76 9.90 -1.48
CA CYS A 22 -0.83 9.36 -2.84
C CYS A 22 -1.01 10.49 -3.86
N ASP A 23 -0.11 10.56 -4.85
CA ASP A 23 -0.17 11.57 -5.92
C ASP A 23 -0.84 11.06 -7.20
N GLY A 24 -1.38 9.83 -7.20
CA GLY A 24 -2.07 9.28 -8.36
C GLY A 24 -1.17 8.78 -9.49
N CYS A 25 0.11 8.47 -9.21
CA CYS A 25 1.08 8.03 -10.23
C CYS A 25 0.74 6.69 -10.94
N ALA A 26 -0.27 5.97 -10.44
CA ALA A 26 -0.77 4.71 -10.99
C ALA A 26 0.18 3.50 -10.97
N TYR A 27 1.40 3.64 -10.42
CA TYR A 27 2.37 2.54 -10.38
C TYR A 27 1.82 1.30 -9.67
N CYS A 28 1.26 1.50 -8.48
CA CYS A 28 0.69 0.43 -7.66
C CYS A 28 -0.44 -0.35 -8.33
N ALA A 29 -1.26 0.31 -9.15
CA ALA A 29 -2.30 -0.37 -9.93
C ALA A 29 -1.76 -1.11 -11.15
N GLY A 30 -0.55 -0.78 -11.62
CA GLY A 30 0.16 -1.56 -12.64
C GLY A 30 0.75 -2.85 -12.07
N VAL A 31 1.27 -2.80 -10.84
CA VAL A 31 1.86 -3.96 -10.14
C VAL A 31 0.77 -4.89 -9.58
N ALA A 32 -0.21 -4.33 -8.87
CA ALA A 32 -1.28 -5.09 -8.19
C ALA A 32 -2.69 -4.54 -8.55
N PRO A 33 -3.16 -4.74 -9.79
CA PRO A 33 -4.46 -4.23 -10.24
C PRO A 33 -5.65 -4.82 -9.47
N GLU A 34 -5.51 -6.03 -8.92
CA GLU A 34 -6.57 -6.72 -8.16
C GLU A 34 -6.77 -6.11 -6.76
N ASN A 35 -5.74 -5.48 -6.20
CA ASN A 35 -5.74 -4.95 -4.83
C ASN A 35 -5.98 -3.44 -4.77
N PHE A 36 -5.51 -2.68 -5.78
CA PHE A 36 -5.61 -1.23 -5.83
C PHE A 36 -6.78 -0.75 -6.69
N GLY A 37 -7.60 0.13 -6.12
CA GLY A 37 -8.66 0.88 -6.81
C GLY A 37 -8.24 2.32 -7.08
N PHE A 38 -8.83 2.93 -8.12
CA PHE A 38 -8.63 4.34 -8.45
C PHE A 38 -9.84 5.18 -8.03
N ASP A 39 -9.60 6.22 -7.23
CA ASP A 39 -10.61 7.22 -6.90
C ASP A 39 -10.50 8.40 -7.87
N LYS A 40 -11.50 8.54 -8.74
CA LYS A 40 -11.59 9.64 -9.71
C LYS A 40 -11.69 11.03 -9.05
N PRO A 41 -12.52 11.26 -8.00
CA PRO A 41 -12.67 12.60 -7.45
C PRO A 41 -11.43 13.12 -6.71
N SER A 42 -10.69 12.29 -5.98
CA SER A 42 -9.43 12.71 -5.34
C SER A 42 -8.20 12.48 -6.22
N ASN A 43 -8.35 11.80 -7.35
CA ASN A 43 -7.24 11.38 -8.23
C ASN A 43 -6.15 10.60 -7.47
N THR A 44 -6.58 9.77 -6.50
CA THR A 44 -5.70 8.95 -5.67
C THR A 44 -6.03 7.47 -5.79
N TYR A 45 -5.04 6.62 -5.57
CA TYR A 45 -5.26 5.18 -5.45
C TYR A 45 -5.54 4.79 -4.00
N PHE A 46 -6.28 3.70 -3.81
CA PHE A 46 -6.62 3.13 -2.50
C PHE A 46 -6.59 1.61 -2.53
N ILE A 47 -6.41 0.97 -1.39
CA ILE A 47 -6.56 -0.49 -1.30
C ILE A 47 -8.06 -0.81 -1.34
N GLY A 48 -8.53 -1.36 -2.46
CA GLY A 48 -9.90 -1.83 -2.63
C GLY A 48 -10.09 -3.27 -2.14
N ARG A 49 -9.01 -4.07 -2.16
CA ARG A 49 -9.01 -5.45 -1.68
C ARG A 49 -7.68 -5.76 -1.00
N GLN A 50 -7.75 -6.29 0.23
CA GLN A 50 -6.54 -6.75 0.92
C GLN A 50 -5.99 -7.98 0.19
N PRO A 51 -4.65 -8.09 0.04
CA PRO A 51 -4.04 -9.28 -0.54
C PRO A 51 -4.33 -10.49 0.33
N ASP A 52 -4.78 -11.58 -0.29
CA ASP A 52 -5.16 -12.83 0.40
C ASP A 52 -4.14 -13.95 0.13
N THR A 53 -3.52 -13.96 -1.05
CA THR A 53 -2.47 -14.93 -1.42
C THR A 53 -1.07 -14.36 -1.24
N ASP A 54 -0.07 -15.24 -1.10
CA ASP A 54 1.35 -14.85 -1.02
C ASP A 54 1.79 -14.04 -2.25
N GLU A 55 1.32 -14.39 -3.44
CA GLU A 55 1.61 -13.65 -4.68
C GLU A 55 1.08 -12.20 -4.62
N GLU A 56 -0.18 -12.00 -4.18
CA GLU A 56 -0.74 -10.66 -4.01
C GLU A 56 0.02 -9.86 -2.94
N ILE A 57 0.48 -10.53 -1.88
CA ILE A 57 1.27 -9.90 -0.82
C ILE A 57 2.61 -9.41 -1.39
N GLU A 58 3.32 -10.24 -2.16
CA GLU A 58 4.58 -9.87 -2.81
C GLU A 58 4.39 -8.67 -3.75
N LEU A 59 3.33 -8.65 -4.56
CA LEU A 59 3.03 -7.53 -5.45
C LEU A 59 2.70 -6.24 -4.69
N VAL A 60 1.93 -6.32 -3.60
CA VAL A 60 1.62 -5.14 -2.77
C VAL A 60 2.85 -4.63 -2.03
N LEU A 61 3.76 -5.54 -1.63
CA LEU A 61 5.04 -5.18 -1.01
C LEU A 61 5.98 -4.51 -2.03
N GLU A 62 6.11 -5.05 -3.23
CA GLU A 62 6.89 -4.43 -4.31
C GLU A 62 6.35 -3.03 -4.64
N ALA A 63 5.03 -2.90 -4.79
CA ALA A 63 4.39 -1.60 -5.02
C ALA A 63 4.64 -0.61 -3.88
N MET A 64 4.78 -1.08 -2.64
CA MET A 64 5.07 -0.28 -1.46
C MET A 64 6.53 0.21 -1.47
N GLU A 65 7.50 -0.66 -1.80
CA GLU A 65 8.92 -0.32 -1.84
C GLU A 65 9.27 0.62 -3.01
N ASP A 66 8.61 0.47 -4.16
CA ASP A 66 8.79 1.34 -5.32
C ASP A 66 7.98 2.64 -5.24
N CYS A 67 7.12 2.83 -4.23
CA CYS A 67 6.29 4.02 -4.13
C CYS A 67 7.15 5.26 -3.81
N PRO A 68 7.27 6.26 -4.70
CA PRO A 68 8.21 7.38 -4.54
C PRO A 68 7.88 8.32 -3.38
N VAL A 69 6.65 8.24 -2.86
CA VAL A 69 6.13 9.07 -1.76
C VAL A 69 5.77 8.26 -0.53
N ASP A 70 6.08 6.96 -0.55
CA ASP A 70 5.73 6.00 0.49
C ASP A 70 4.24 6.08 0.85
N ALA A 71 3.35 6.27 -0.12
CA ALA A 71 1.93 6.47 0.18
C ALA A 71 1.27 5.20 0.74
N ILE A 72 1.79 4.03 0.35
CA ILE A 72 1.31 2.70 0.76
C ILE A 72 1.99 2.33 2.08
N ILE A 73 1.19 1.86 3.03
CA ILE A 73 1.67 1.53 4.37
C ILE A 73 1.12 0.19 4.79
N SER A 74 1.98 -0.64 5.38
CA SER A 74 1.59 -1.86 6.07
C SER A 74 1.65 -1.62 7.58
N MET A 75 0.64 -2.06 8.34
CA MET A 75 0.63 -1.93 9.81
C MET A 75 1.55 -2.95 10.52
N VAL A 76 2.38 -3.68 9.77
CA VAL A 76 3.21 -4.79 10.27
C VAL A 76 4.72 -4.50 10.25
N VAL A 77 5.18 -3.34 9.76
CA VAL A 77 6.61 -2.98 9.69
C VAL A 77 7.24 -2.58 11.04
N SER A 78 6.85 -3.26 12.11
CA SER A 78 7.57 -3.25 13.39
C SER A 78 8.13 -4.65 13.69
N CYS A 79 8.94 -5.20 12.80
CA CYS A 79 9.86 -6.28 13.17
C CYS A 79 11.13 -6.24 12.31
N PRO A 80 12.31 -5.91 12.87
CA PRO A 80 13.59 -5.89 12.17
C PRO A 80 14.16 -7.31 11.90
N SER A 81 13.32 -8.26 11.48
CA SER A 81 13.70 -9.67 11.34
C SER A 81 13.44 -10.23 9.93
N ALA A 82 13.67 -9.43 8.91
CA ALA A 82 13.80 -9.91 7.53
C ALA A 82 15.21 -9.61 7.01
N MET A 83 16.23 -10.14 7.70
CA MET A 83 17.60 -10.38 7.21
C MET A 83 18.39 -11.14 8.29
N ALA A 84 17.93 -12.35 8.63
CA ALA A 84 18.85 -13.39 9.09
C ALA A 84 19.17 -14.22 7.85
N LEU A 85 20.05 -13.68 7.01
CA LEU A 85 20.77 -14.47 6.01
C LEU A 85 21.84 -15.30 6.76
N ASN A 86 21.93 -16.56 6.36
CA ASN A 86 22.76 -17.63 6.92
C ASN A 86 24.23 -17.25 7.16
#